data_AF-A0A4V5NJD0-F1
#
_entry.id   AF-A0A4V5NJD0-F1
#
_cell.length_a   1.000
_cell.length_b   1.000
_cell.length_c   1.000
_cell.angle_alpha   90.00
_cell.angle_beta   90.00
_cell.angle_gamma   90.00
#
_symmetry.space_group_name_H-M   'P 1'
#
loop_
_entity.id
_entity.type
_entity.pdbx_description
1 polymer ?
#
loop_
_entity_poly.entity_id
_entity_poly.type
_entity_poly.pdbx_seq_one_letter_code
_entity_poly.pdbx_strand_id
1 'polypeptide(L)'
;MASSAPPGADAAAILNEILSSLKSIKQDHTQLSSAVDAINGRVNMLAGIKQVQDVASAATKPVNNAPPRRTSTSSKIILTSYPGQAGVDPLPMDWGNKDPNLRGPVVVARNQSTIRRRNAIGAHGGSYAIYHALAVASKNLDVDHKPDFTNTEPAADIGPFPQWSDPKKIVAMDPLGHLAPWLFKDIIRDENVEIRPTIAVTRAHMKLPELEESVRKGRLVPDGKICLNESGELAVTKFAVEPVWYLPGVAERFGIDEGSLRRSLFENTGGSYPELITRSDIKLFLPPIGGLTVYCFGDPAKMSDPNVRLALRVHDECNGSDVFGSDICTCRPYLIFGVEEAVKEAQKGGSGVVIYFRKEGRALGEVTKYLVYNARKRGTDKASEYVLRTENIAGVKDMRFQALMPDILHWLGITKIDRMLSMSNMKHDAIVEQGIPIHERVPIPDEMIPEDSRVEIDAKIHAGYFTTGKIMTMDELSNVRGRAWEDVDH
;
A
#
# COMPACT_ATOMS: atom_id res chain seq x y z
N MET A 1 -52.75 43.41 56.62
CA MET A 1 -51.84 42.63 57.50
C MET A 1 -51.28 41.50 56.66
N ALA A 2 -49.97 41.54 56.42
CA ALA A 2 -49.22 40.55 55.66
C ALA A 2 -48.84 39.35 56.54
N SER A 3 -48.77 38.16 55.95
CA SER A 3 -47.72 37.18 56.27
C SER A 3 -47.73 36.07 55.20
N SER A 4 -46.82 36.20 54.23
CA SER A 4 -46.44 35.15 53.27
C SER A 4 -45.32 34.31 53.87
N ALA A 5 -45.49 32.99 53.86
CA ALA A 5 -44.53 31.99 54.36
C ALA A 5 -43.17 32.02 53.60
N PRO A 6 -42.05 31.64 54.23
CA PRO A 6 -40.71 31.87 53.68
C PRO A 6 -40.23 30.76 52.72
N PRO A 7 -39.36 31.10 51.74
CA PRO A 7 -38.77 30.15 50.80
C PRO A 7 -37.44 29.62 51.36
N GLY A 8 -37.46 28.45 52.00
CA GLY A 8 -36.22 27.88 52.59
C GLY A 8 -36.17 26.36 52.73
N ALA A 9 -37.25 25.63 52.42
CA ALA A 9 -37.33 24.18 52.63
C ALA A 9 -36.76 23.35 51.47
N ASP A 10 -36.68 23.91 50.25
CA ASP A 10 -36.40 23.14 49.02
C ASP A 10 -34.89 23.00 48.72
N ALA A 11 -34.12 24.08 48.92
CA ALA A 11 -32.67 24.08 48.64
C ALA A 11 -31.87 23.15 49.56
N ALA A 12 -32.29 22.99 50.82
CA ALA A 12 -31.64 22.11 51.79
C ALA A 12 -31.86 20.62 51.49
N ALA A 13 -33.02 20.27 50.92
CA ALA A 13 -33.33 18.91 50.50
C ALA A 13 -32.46 18.49 49.29
N ILE A 14 -32.36 19.36 48.29
CA ILE A 14 -31.54 19.13 47.08
C ILE A 14 -30.05 19.00 47.45
N LEU A 15 -29.54 19.84 48.35
CA LEU A 15 -28.14 19.77 48.77
C LEU A 15 -27.83 18.46 49.51
N ASN A 16 -28.76 17.95 50.31
CA ASN A 16 -28.61 16.66 50.99
C ASN A 16 -28.65 15.49 50.00
N GLU A 17 -29.48 15.55 48.96
CA GLU A 17 -29.55 14.53 47.92
C GLU A 17 -28.26 14.49 47.07
N ILE A 18 -27.71 15.66 46.71
CA ILE A 18 -26.41 15.79 46.04
C ILE A 18 -25.28 15.24 46.92
N LEU A 19 -25.28 15.59 48.22
CA LEU A 19 -24.27 15.09 49.15
C LEU A 19 -24.34 13.57 49.32
N SER A 20 -25.55 13.00 49.32
CA SER A 20 -25.76 11.55 49.39
C SER A 20 -25.25 10.85 48.12
N SER A 21 -25.53 11.42 46.95
CA SER A 21 -25.08 10.90 45.66
C SER A 21 -23.55 10.94 45.54
N LEU A 22 -22.92 12.03 45.98
CA LEU A 22 -21.46 12.16 46.00
C LEU A 22 -20.79 11.16 46.95
N LYS A 23 -21.42 10.87 48.10
CA LYS A 23 -20.94 9.81 49.00
C LYS A 23 -21.04 8.42 48.38
N SER A 24 -22.14 8.14 47.67
CA SER A 24 -22.30 6.87 46.93
C SER A 24 -21.24 6.71 45.85
N ILE A 25 -21.04 7.74 45.01
CA ILE A 25 -20.03 7.72 43.94
C ILE A 25 -18.62 7.50 44.51
N LYS A 26 -18.29 8.13 45.64
CA LYS A 26 -17.00 7.93 46.29
C LYS A 26 -16.82 6.48 46.80
N GLN A 27 -17.89 5.89 47.31
CA GLN A 27 -17.89 4.51 47.81
C GLN A 27 -17.75 3.51 46.65
N ASP A 28 -18.47 3.73 45.55
CA ASP A 28 -18.40 2.94 44.32
C ASP A 28 -17.00 3.03 43.68
N HIS A 29 -16.41 4.23 43.62
CA HIS A 29 -15.04 4.42 43.12
C HIS A 29 -14.01 3.67 43.98
N THR A 30 -14.22 3.62 45.29
CA THR A 30 -13.33 2.89 46.21
C THR A 30 -13.45 1.37 45.99
N GLN A 31 -14.67 0.86 45.78
CA GLN A 31 -14.90 -0.55 45.45
C GLN A 31 -14.32 -0.92 44.07
N LEU A 32 -14.48 -0.05 43.08
CA LEU A 32 -13.96 -0.26 41.73
C LEU A 32 -12.43 -0.30 41.73
N SER A 33 -11.78 0.62 42.45
CA SER A 33 -10.32 0.62 42.63
C SER A 33 -9.84 -0.69 43.26
N SER A 34 -10.51 -1.16 44.31
CA SER A 34 -10.16 -2.43 44.96
C SER A 34 -10.37 -3.64 44.05
N ALA A 35 -11.40 -3.63 43.20
CA ALA A 35 -11.64 -4.68 42.22
C ALA A 35 -10.56 -4.68 41.11
N VAL A 36 -10.14 -3.51 40.65
CA VAL A 36 -9.05 -3.36 39.66
C VAL A 36 -7.73 -3.87 40.24
N ASP A 37 -7.41 -3.53 41.49
CA ASP A 37 -6.21 -4.01 42.17
C ASP A 37 -6.23 -5.54 42.35
N ALA A 38 -7.39 -6.12 42.67
CA ALA A 38 -7.56 -7.57 42.75
C ALA A 38 -7.39 -8.25 41.39
N ILE A 39 -7.88 -7.65 40.30
CA ILE A 39 -7.69 -8.17 38.94
C ILE A 39 -6.21 -8.09 38.54
N ASN A 40 -5.55 -6.96 38.78
CA ASN A 40 -4.12 -6.80 38.51
C ASN A 40 -3.27 -7.81 39.30
N GLY A 41 -3.61 -8.06 40.56
CA GLY A 41 -2.98 -9.11 41.37
C GLY A 41 -3.16 -10.51 40.76
N ARG A 42 -4.37 -10.84 40.29
CA ARG A 42 -4.64 -12.14 39.61
C ARG A 42 -3.91 -12.25 38.27
N VAL A 43 -3.84 -11.19 37.48
CA VAL A 43 -3.12 -11.16 36.20
C VAL A 43 -1.62 -11.37 36.42
N ASN A 44 -1.04 -10.73 37.43
CA ASN A 44 0.37 -10.92 37.76
C ASN A 44 0.67 -12.32 38.30
N MET A 45 -0.24 -12.89 39.10
CA MET A 45 -0.15 -14.30 39.53
C MET A 45 -0.23 -15.27 38.35
N LEU A 46 -1.15 -15.04 37.41
CA LEU A 46 -1.28 -15.86 36.19
C LEU A 46 -0.06 -15.74 35.28
N ALA A 47 0.52 -14.55 35.17
CA ALA A 47 1.77 -14.34 34.43
C ALA A 47 2.95 -15.08 35.08
N GLY A 48 3.05 -15.05 36.41
CA GLY A 48 4.05 -15.82 37.16
C GLY A 48 3.86 -17.34 37.02
N ILE A 49 2.63 -17.83 37.10
CA ILE A 49 2.31 -19.26 36.91
C ILE A 49 2.66 -19.71 35.49
N LYS A 50 2.36 -18.89 34.47
CA LYS A 50 2.76 -19.16 33.08
C LYS A 50 4.28 -19.22 32.93
N GLN A 51 5.01 -18.31 33.58
CA GLN A 51 6.47 -18.31 33.55
C GLN A 51 7.06 -19.57 34.23
N VAL A 52 6.48 -20.01 35.34
CA VAL A 52 6.89 -21.26 36.02
C VAL A 52 6.50 -22.50 35.20
N GLN A 53 5.35 -22.51 34.54
CA GLN A 53 4.95 -23.57 33.62
C GLN A 53 5.84 -23.63 32.38
N ASP A 54 6.24 -22.50 31.82
CA ASP A 54 7.15 -22.42 30.66
C ASP A 54 8.55 -22.93 31.04
N VAL A 55 9.04 -22.59 32.24
CA VAL A 55 10.33 -23.09 32.77
C VAL A 55 10.26 -24.59 33.12
N ALA A 56 9.15 -25.07 33.71
CA ALA A 56 8.95 -26.48 34.00
C ALA A 56 8.79 -27.34 32.74
N SER A 57 8.14 -26.80 31.70
CA SER A 57 7.98 -27.44 30.38
C SER A 57 9.29 -27.45 29.57
N ALA A 58 10.21 -26.51 29.85
CA ALA A 58 11.56 -26.53 29.31
C ALA A 58 12.46 -27.58 30.01
N ALA A 59 12.24 -27.83 31.31
CA ALA A 59 13.04 -28.77 32.10
C ALA A 59 12.62 -30.25 31.98
N THR A 60 11.44 -30.56 31.44
CA THR A 60 10.88 -31.93 31.37
C THR A 60 10.77 -32.50 29.95
N LYS A 61 11.35 -31.86 28.93
CA LYS A 61 11.42 -32.49 27.60
C LYS A 61 12.31 -33.74 27.67
N PRO A 62 11.80 -34.94 27.34
CA PRO A 62 12.67 -36.10 27.19
C PRO A 62 13.65 -35.79 26.06
N VAL A 63 14.88 -36.28 26.22
CA VAL A 63 15.90 -36.27 25.17
C VAL A 63 15.33 -37.08 23.99
N ASN A 64 14.64 -36.39 23.09
CA ASN A 64 14.25 -36.96 21.82
C ASN A 64 15.54 -37.19 21.04
N ASN A 65 15.90 -38.46 20.89
CA ASN A 65 16.73 -38.95 19.79
C ASN A 65 15.99 -38.73 18.45
N ALA A 66 15.63 -37.49 18.15
CA ALA A 66 15.38 -37.10 16.79
C ALA A 66 16.72 -37.26 16.05
N PRO A 67 16.74 -37.87 14.85
CA PRO A 67 17.95 -37.87 14.04
C PRO A 67 18.44 -36.42 13.92
N PRO A 68 19.75 -36.16 13.96
CA PRO A 68 20.28 -34.80 13.96
C PRO A 68 19.59 -34.04 12.84
N ARG A 69 18.87 -32.98 13.22
CA ARG A 69 18.14 -32.11 12.28
C ARG A 69 19.18 -31.69 11.25
N ARG A 70 19.06 -32.27 10.04
CA ARG A 70 20.12 -32.21 9.03
C ARG A 70 20.50 -30.75 8.85
N THR A 71 21.75 -30.43 9.18
CA THR A 71 22.38 -29.18 8.80
C THR A 71 22.58 -29.22 7.28
N SER A 72 21.52 -28.93 6.51
CA SER A 72 21.57 -28.89 5.04
C SER A 72 21.95 -27.51 4.51
N THR A 73 22.61 -26.67 5.30
CA THR A 73 23.40 -25.56 4.74
C THR A 73 24.63 -26.18 4.07
N SER A 74 24.44 -26.65 2.85
CA SER A 74 25.52 -26.88 1.89
C SER A 74 26.47 -25.69 1.93
N SER A 75 27.76 -25.94 2.15
CA SER A 75 28.80 -24.91 2.27
C SER A 75 29.06 -24.14 0.97
N LYS A 76 28.41 -24.51 -0.14
CA LYS A 76 28.62 -23.91 -1.46
C LYS A 76 27.45 -23.01 -1.84
N ILE A 77 27.67 -21.70 -1.68
CA ILE A 77 26.80 -20.65 -2.24
C ILE A 77 27.03 -20.60 -3.75
N ILE A 78 25.96 -20.70 -4.53
CA ILE A 78 26.02 -20.45 -5.98
C ILE A 78 25.91 -18.94 -6.16
N LEU A 79 27.05 -18.31 -6.47
CA LEU A 79 27.14 -16.85 -6.60
C LEU A 79 26.48 -16.33 -7.89
N THR A 80 26.56 -17.11 -8.97
CA THR A 80 25.88 -16.82 -10.23
C THR A 80 25.70 -18.10 -11.05
N SER A 81 24.79 -18.03 -12.03
CA SER A 81 24.54 -19.05 -13.04
C SER A 81 24.71 -18.42 -14.41
N TYR A 82 25.19 -19.17 -15.41
CA TYR A 82 25.30 -18.70 -16.80
C TYR A 82 24.36 -19.49 -17.74
N PRO A 83 23.85 -18.88 -18.83
CA PRO A 83 23.10 -19.59 -19.86
C PRO A 83 24.02 -20.65 -20.48
N GLY A 84 23.64 -21.93 -20.37
CA GLY A 84 24.44 -23.06 -20.87
C GLY A 84 25.36 -23.72 -19.84
N GLN A 85 25.40 -23.26 -18.59
CA GLN A 85 26.03 -24.03 -17.51
C GLN A 85 25.27 -25.36 -17.32
N ALA A 86 26.01 -26.47 -17.22
CA ALA A 86 25.41 -27.80 -17.10
C ALA A 86 24.36 -27.90 -15.98
N GLY A 87 23.15 -28.29 -16.36
CA GLY A 87 22.00 -28.45 -15.47
C GLY A 87 21.18 -27.19 -15.21
N VAL A 88 21.52 -26.04 -15.79
CA VAL A 88 20.63 -24.87 -15.83
C VAL A 88 19.52 -25.14 -16.85
N ASP A 89 18.28 -25.25 -16.36
CA ASP A 89 17.09 -25.60 -17.15
C ASP A 89 15.88 -24.84 -16.59
N PRO A 90 15.74 -23.53 -16.89
CA PRO A 90 14.65 -22.70 -16.40
C PRO A 90 13.29 -23.24 -16.83
N LEU A 91 12.28 -23.09 -15.96
CA LEU A 91 10.90 -23.36 -16.36
C LEU A 91 10.50 -22.47 -17.56
N PRO A 92 9.79 -23.02 -18.55
CA PRO A 92 9.31 -22.26 -19.71
C PRO A 92 8.56 -20.99 -19.28
N MET A 93 8.76 -19.90 -20.03
CA MET A 93 8.12 -18.62 -19.79
C MET A 93 7.81 -17.94 -21.12
N ASP A 94 6.54 -17.90 -21.49
CA ASP A 94 6.02 -17.20 -22.68
C ASP A 94 5.12 -16.04 -22.23
N TRP A 95 5.74 -14.89 -21.93
CA TRP A 95 5.03 -13.74 -21.36
C TRP A 95 3.95 -13.22 -22.31
N GLY A 96 2.71 -13.11 -21.83
CA GLY A 96 1.56 -12.69 -22.63
C GLY A 96 0.81 -13.85 -23.30
N ASN A 97 1.23 -15.11 -23.13
CA ASN A 97 0.44 -16.23 -23.64
C ASN A 97 -0.91 -16.34 -22.90
N LYS A 98 -1.99 -16.62 -23.65
CA LYS A 98 -3.35 -16.80 -23.11
C LYS A 98 -3.50 -18.07 -22.29
N ASP A 99 -2.80 -19.14 -22.66
CA ASP A 99 -2.81 -20.40 -21.94
C ASP A 99 -1.86 -20.32 -20.74
N PRO A 100 -2.34 -20.43 -19.49
CA PRO A 100 -1.49 -20.41 -18.30
C PRO A 100 -0.36 -21.43 -18.33
N ASN A 101 -0.58 -22.62 -18.91
CA ASN A 101 0.42 -23.69 -18.97
C ASN A 101 1.56 -23.35 -19.93
N LEU A 102 1.25 -22.69 -21.06
CA LEU A 102 2.26 -22.22 -22.02
C LEU A 102 2.94 -20.95 -21.53
N ARG A 103 2.20 -20.04 -20.89
CA ARG A 103 2.74 -18.84 -20.25
C ARG A 103 3.78 -19.25 -19.21
N GLY A 104 3.46 -20.23 -18.36
CA GLY A 104 4.32 -20.73 -17.30
C GLY A 104 4.24 -19.90 -15.99
N PRO A 105 4.72 -20.44 -14.86
CA PRO A 105 4.72 -19.75 -13.56
C PRO A 105 5.90 -18.78 -13.41
N VAL A 106 5.75 -17.77 -12.55
CA VAL A 106 6.87 -16.92 -12.12
C VAL A 106 7.62 -17.61 -10.97
N VAL A 107 8.90 -17.96 -11.18
CA VAL A 107 9.70 -18.72 -10.23
C VAL A 107 11.07 -18.10 -10.02
N VAL A 108 11.34 -17.62 -8.80
CA VAL A 108 12.66 -17.07 -8.40
C VAL A 108 13.62 -18.12 -7.83
N ALA A 109 13.10 -19.24 -7.30
CA ALA A 109 13.77 -20.35 -6.61
C ALA A 109 14.92 -20.00 -5.65
N ARG A 110 14.83 -20.43 -4.38
CA ARG A 110 15.82 -20.08 -3.33
C ARG A 110 16.72 -21.25 -2.92
N ASN A 111 16.29 -22.48 -3.20
CA ASN A 111 16.97 -23.69 -2.74
C ASN A 111 18.00 -24.16 -3.77
N GLN A 112 19.09 -24.74 -3.29
CA GLN A 112 20.16 -25.22 -4.17
C GLN A 112 19.68 -26.26 -5.20
N SER A 113 18.66 -27.06 -4.84
CA SER A 113 18.04 -28.04 -5.72
C SER A 113 17.19 -27.41 -6.83
N THR A 114 16.62 -26.23 -6.60
CA THR A 114 15.63 -25.59 -7.50
C THR A 114 16.14 -24.33 -8.17
N ILE A 115 17.26 -23.76 -7.72
CA ILE A 115 17.88 -22.53 -8.27
C ILE A 115 18.11 -22.60 -9.78
N ARG A 116 18.32 -23.81 -10.31
CA ARG A 116 18.54 -24.09 -11.73
C ARG A 116 17.25 -24.04 -12.58
N ARG A 117 16.09 -24.10 -11.93
CA ARG A 117 14.74 -24.08 -12.54
C ARG A 117 14.10 -22.69 -12.54
N ARG A 118 14.71 -21.69 -11.89
CA ARG A 118 14.17 -20.32 -11.83
C ARG A 118 14.11 -19.68 -13.22
N ASN A 119 13.04 -18.94 -13.47
CA ASN A 119 12.83 -18.14 -14.66
C ASN A 119 12.60 -16.65 -14.31
N ALA A 120 12.87 -16.25 -13.07
CA ALA A 120 12.82 -14.87 -12.61
C ALA A 120 14.02 -14.54 -11.69
N ILE A 121 14.48 -13.29 -11.78
CA ILE A 121 15.52 -12.70 -10.92
C ILE A 121 14.83 -12.06 -9.70
N GLY A 122 15.50 -12.05 -8.55
CA GLY A 122 15.00 -11.38 -7.35
C GLY A 122 14.36 -12.33 -6.34
N ALA A 123 13.33 -11.88 -5.65
CA ALA A 123 12.66 -12.65 -4.61
C ALA A 123 11.19 -12.25 -4.46
N HIS A 124 10.31 -13.21 -4.12
CA HIS A 124 8.96 -12.92 -3.63
C HIS A 124 9.00 -12.15 -2.31
N GLY A 125 7.95 -11.38 -2.02
CA GLY A 125 7.85 -10.55 -0.82
C GLY A 125 8.17 -9.07 -1.05
N GLY A 126 8.56 -8.68 -2.27
CA GLY A 126 9.00 -7.32 -2.60
C GLY A 126 10.04 -6.78 -1.60
N SER A 127 9.80 -5.59 -1.06
CA SER A 127 10.64 -4.98 -0.01
C SER A 127 10.77 -5.83 1.27
N TYR A 128 9.89 -6.79 1.52
CA TYR A 128 9.93 -7.65 2.70
C TYR A 128 10.84 -8.88 2.56
N ALA A 129 11.37 -9.14 1.36
CA ALA A 129 12.25 -10.28 1.12
C ALA A 129 13.51 -10.28 2.02
N ILE A 130 14.00 -9.10 2.40
CA ILE A 130 15.14 -8.95 3.32
C ILE A 130 14.78 -9.43 4.73
N TYR A 131 13.58 -9.14 5.22
CA TYR A 131 13.12 -9.64 6.52
C TYR A 131 12.92 -11.16 6.50
N HIS A 132 12.43 -11.70 5.39
CA HIS A 132 12.38 -13.15 5.20
C HIS A 132 13.78 -13.77 5.28
N ALA A 133 14.79 -13.17 4.64
CA ALA A 133 16.17 -13.63 4.73
C ALA A 133 16.71 -13.58 6.18
N LEU A 134 16.41 -12.52 6.93
CA LEU A 134 16.76 -12.41 8.35
C LEU A 134 16.04 -13.45 9.22
N ALA A 135 14.77 -13.75 8.95
CA ALA A 135 14.01 -14.77 9.67
C ALA A 135 14.61 -16.17 9.45
N VAL A 136 15.05 -16.47 8.23
CA VAL A 136 15.76 -17.73 7.91
C VAL A 136 17.12 -17.76 8.61
N ALA A 137 17.91 -16.69 8.52
CA ALA A 137 19.24 -16.62 9.14
C ALA A 137 19.18 -16.74 10.68
N SER A 138 18.16 -16.13 11.30
CA SER A 138 17.90 -16.23 12.74
C SER A 138 17.20 -17.53 13.17
N LYS A 139 16.91 -18.45 12.22
CA LYS A 139 16.21 -19.72 12.42
C LYS A 139 14.78 -19.58 12.95
N ASN A 140 14.17 -18.41 12.78
CA ASN A 140 12.75 -18.17 13.03
C ASN A 140 11.87 -18.72 11.88
N LEU A 141 12.45 -18.99 10.71
CA LEU A 141 11.80 -19.65 9.59
C LEU A 141 12.70 -20.78 9.05
N ASP A 142 12.13 -21.96 8.82
CA ASP A 142 12.85 -23.08 8.21
C ASP A 142 13.14 -22.77 6.73
N VAL A 143 14.35 -23.07 6.26
CA VAL A 143 14.78 -22.83 4.85
C VAL A 143 13.88 -23.61 3.89
N ASP A 144 13.47 -24.81 4.29
CA ASP A 144 12.67 -25.72 3.48
C ASP A 144 11.16 -25.57 3.78
N HIS A 145 10.75 -24.51 4.50
CA HIS A 145 9.34 -24.26 4.77
C HIS A 145 8.56 -24.07 3.46
N LYS A 146 7.55 -24.92 3.25
CA LYS A 146 6.58 -24.78 2.17
C LYS A 146 5.32 -24.10 2.72
N PRO A 147 4.90 -22.97 2.15
CA PRO A 147 3.66 -22.32 2.56
C PRO A 147 2.46 -23.23 2.26
N ASP A 148 1.49 -23.24 3.17
CA ASP A 148 0.17 -23.86 2.98
C ASP A 148 -0.81 -22.78 2.52
N PHE A 149 -1.37 -22.95 1.32
CA PHE A 149 -2.34 -22.03 0.70
C PHE A 149 -3.80 -22.52 0.81
N THR A 150 -4.05 -23.51 1.66
CA THR A 150 -5.42 -23.99 1.91
C THR A 150 -6.31 -22.85 2.44
N ASN A 151 -7.47 -22.64 1.81
CA ASN A 151 -8.43 -21.57 2.14
C ASN A 151 -7.87 -20.14 1.98
N THR A 152 -6.85 -19.95 1.14
CA THR A 152 -6.30 -18.62 0.82
C THR A 152 -6.68 -18.14 -0.57
N GLU A 153 -7.67 -18.77 -1.22
CA GLU A 153 -8.17 -18.39 -2.53
C GLU A 153 -8.66 -16.92 -2.56
N PRO A 154 -8.55 -16.23 -3.70
CA PRO A 154 -9.05 -14.86 -3.85
C PRO A 154 -10.52 -14.72 -3.40
N ALA A 155 -10.83 -13.71 -2.58
CA ALA A 155 -12.19 -13.44 -2.12
C ALA A 155 -13.12 -12.83 -3.20
N ALA A 156 -12.63 -12.64 -4.42
CA ALA A 156 -13.38 -12.18 -5.58
C ALA A 156 -12.75 -12.74 -6.85
N ASP A 157 -13.59 -13.19 -7.78
CA ASP A 157 -13.16 -13.61 -9.11
C ASP A 157 -12.86 -12.38 -9.96
N ILE A 158 -11.67 -12.34 -10.56
CA ILE A 158 -11.21 -11.25 -11.42
C ILE A 158 -10.74 -11.85 -12.73
N GLY A 159 -11.16 -11.27 -13.85
CA GLY A 159 -10.75 -11.70 -15.17
C GLY A 159 -11.12 -13.16 -15.52
N PRO A 160 -10.41 -13.79 -16.47
CA PRO A 160 -9.34 -13.20 -17.27
C PRO A 160 -9.85 -12.11 -18.21
N PHE A 161 -9.05 -11.04 -18.37
CA PHE A 161 -9.35 -9.98 -19.34
C PHE A 161 -8.41 -10.05 -20.54
N PRO A 162 -8.82 -9.61 -21.75
CA PRO A 162 -7.98 -9.67 -22.95
C PRO A 162 -6.59 -9.05 -22.78
N GLN A 163 -6.49 -7.99 -21.98
CA GLN A 163 -5.25 -7.26 -21.67
C GLN A 163 -4.20 -8.11 -20.97
N TRP A 164 -4.59 -9.20 -20.27
CA TRP A 164 -3.65 -10.10 -19.58
C TRP A 164 -2.77 -10.88 -20.54
N SER A 165 -3.25 -11.06 -21.78
CA SER A 165 -2.54 -11.74 -22.85
C SER A 165 -1.90 -10.79 -23.87
N ASP A 166 -1.89 -9.50 -23.58
CA ASP A 166 -1.14 -8.53 -24.39
C ASP A 166 0.20 -8.24 -23.68
N PRO A 167 1.33 -8.69 -24.24
CA PRO A 167 2.64 -8.52 -23.61
C PRO A 167 3.07 -7.06 -23.47
N LYS A 168 2.37 -6.11 -24.12
CA LYS A 168 2.64 -4.68 -24.00
C LYS A 168 1.77 -3.98 -22.96
N LYS A 169 0.62 -4.55 -22.57
CA LYS A 169 -0.32 -3.92 -21.64
C LYS A 169 0.11 -4.08 -20.19
N ILE A 170 0.58 -5.27 -19.81
CA ILE A 170 1.01 -5.57 -18.45
C ILE A 170 2.47 -6.06 -18.48
N VAL A 171 3.37 -5.23 -17.95
CA VAL A 171 4.82 -5.45 -17.94
C VAL A 171 5.43 -5.31 -16.53
N ALA A 172 4.70 -4.77 -15.55
CA ALA A 172 5.20 -4.51 -14.20
C ALA A 172 4.46 -5.25 -13.07
N MET A 173 3.56 -6.18 -13.42
CA MET A 173 2.93 -7.11 -12.49
C MET A 173 2.62 -8.45 -13.17
N ASP A 174 2.34 -9.49 -12.39
CA ASP A 174 1.97 -10.83 -12.91
C ASP A 174 0.46 -10.94 -13.12
N PRO A 175 -0.05 -11.08 -14.36
CA PRO A 175 -1.48 -11.22 -14.62
C PRO A 175 -2.12 -12.42 -13.92
N LEU A 176 -1.37 -13.51 -13.73
CA LEU A 176 -1.82 -14.75 -13.10
C LEU A 176 -1.51 -14.80 -11.60
N GLY A 177 -0.97 -13.71 -11.04
CA GLY A 177 -0.37 -13.68 -9.70
C GLY A 177 -1.31 -14.05 -8.54
N HIS A 178 -2.62 -13.84 -8.71
CA HIS A 178 -3.65 -14.15 -7.73
C HIS A 178 -4.10 -15.62 -7.76
N LEU A 179 -3.79 -16.36 -8.82
CA LEU A 179 -4.19 -17.76 -9.01
C LEU A 179 -2.99 -18.72 -9.09
N ALA A 180 -1.76 -18.19 -9.07
CA ALA A 180 -0.55 -18.95 -9.36
C ALA A 180 -0.40 -20.26 -8.54
N PRO A 181 -0.63 -20.29 -7.21
CA PRO A 181 -0.52 -21.54 -6.45
C PRO A 181 -1.48 -22.65 -6.90
N TRP A 182 -2.68 -22.29 -7.35
CA TRP A 182 -3.72 -23.23 -7.75
C TRP A 182 -3.59 -23.65 -9.21
N LEU A 183 -3.23 -22.71 -10.11
CA LEU A 183 -2.99 -22.98 -11.52
C LEU A 183 -1.80 -23.92 -11.73
N PHE A 184 -0.76 -23.77 -10.93
CA PHE A 184 0.51 -24.46 -11.13
C PHE A 184 0.80 -25.55 -10.09
N LYS A 185 -0.25 -26.05 -9.41
CA LYS A 185 -0.13 -27.07 -8.34
C LYS A 185 0.66 -28.32 -8.76
N ASP A 186 0.49 -28.77 -10.01
CA ASP A 186 1.18 -29.95 -10.53
C ASP A 186 2.67 -29.66 -10.74
N ILE A 187 3.02 -28.47 -11.25
CA ILE A 187 4.42 -28.02 -11.36
C ILE A 187 5.07 -27.92 -9.98
N ILE A 188 4.39 -27.35 -8.99
CA ILE A 188 4.88 -27.28 -7.60
C ILE A 188 5.22 -28.69 -7.07
N ARG A 189 4.33 -29.66 -7.30
CA ARG A 189 4.49 -31.04 -6.84
C ARG A 189 5.62 -31.76 -7.58
N ASP A 190 5.59 -31.71 -8.91
CA ASP A 190 6.40 -32.57 -9.77
C ASP A 190 7.83 -32.04 -9.93
N GLU A 191 8.00 -30.72 -9.99
CA GLU A 191 9.30 -30.06 -10.14
C GLU A 191 9.91 -29.63 -8.79
N ASN A 192 9.16 -29.80 -7.69
CA ASN A 192 9.52 -29.38 -6.34
C ASN A 192 9.94 -27.90 -6.24
N VAL A 193 9.38 -27.05 -7.11
CA VAL A 193 9.63 -25.60 -7.10
C VAL A 193 8.64 -24.87 -6.20
N GLU A 194 9.04 -23.70 -5.71
CA GLU A 194 8.17 -22.83 -4.95
C GLU A 194 7.54 -21.79 -5.88
N ILE A 195 6.21 -21.76 -5.93
CA ILE A 195 5.41 -20.78 -6.66
C ILE A 195 4.51 -20.08 -5.63
N ARG A 196 4.72 -18.78 -5.44
CA ARG A 196 3.95 -17.96 -4.49
C ARG A 196 3.01 -17.02 -5.25
N PRO A 197 1.84 -16.67 -4.67
CA PRO A 197 1.02 -15.63 -5.25
C PRO A 197 1.76 -14.29 -5.13
N THR A 198 1.66 -13.47 -6.16
CA THR A 198 2.13 -12.08 -6.17
C THR A 198 0.98 -11.09 -6.05
N ILE A 199 -0.26 -11.60 -6.05
CA ILE A 199 -1.47 -10.82 -5.80
C ILE A 199 -2.32 -11.59 -4.79
N ALA A 200 -2.90 -10.89 -3.82
CA ALA A 200 -3.85 -11.47 -2.88
C ALA A 200 -5.10 -10.61 -2.79
N VAL A 201 -6.28 -11.24 -2.74
CA VAL A 201 -7.58 -10.56 -2.73
C VAL A 201 -8.37 -10.92 -1.49
N THR A 202 -8.82 -9.93 -0.74
CA THR A 202 -9.58 -10.13 0.50
C THR A 202 -10.71 -9.12 0.63
N ARG A 203 -11.70 -9.43 1.47
CA ARG A 203 -12.77 -8.50 1.85
C ARG A 203 -12.55 -8.06 3.28
N ALA A 204 -12.80 -6.78 3.55
CA ALA A 204 -12.68 -6.24 4.88
C ALA A 204 -13.65 -5.09 5.09
N HIS A 205 -13.82 -4.71 6.35
CA HIS A 205 -14.33 -3.39 6.68
C HIS A 205 -13.17 -2.43 6.92
N MET A 206 -13.39 -1.16 6.63
CA MET A 206 -12.40 -0.11 6.78
C MET A 206 -13.03 1.09 7.49
N LYS A 207 -12.36 1.60 8.53
CA LYS A 207 -12.75 2.82 9.22
C LYS A 207 -11.69 3.89 8.99
N LEU A 208 -12.13 5.08 8.60
CA LEU A 208 -11.30 6.27 8.46
C LEU A 208 -11.94 7.39 9.29
N PRO A 209 -11.20 8.06 10.19
CA PRO A 209 -11.77 9.08 11.08
C PRO A 209 -12.55 10.18 10.37
N GLU A 210 -12.11 10.61 9.19
CA GLU A 210 -12.74 11.68 8.41
C GLU A 210 -14.09 11.29 7.80
N LEU A 211 -14.35 9.99 7.65
CA LEU A 211 -15.60 9.53 7.06
C LEU A 211 -16.76 9.67 8.04
N GLU A 212 -16.52 9.53 9.34
CA GLU A 212 -17.51 9.84 10.37
C GLU A 212 -17.96 11.30 10.29
N GLU A 213 -17.00 12.21 10.12
CA GLU A 213 -17.30 13.62 9.92
C GLU A 213 -18.03 13.89 8.59
N SER A 214 -17.68 13.15 7.54
CA SER A 214 -18.32 13.27 6.24
C SER A 214 -19.76 12.76 6.27
N VAL A 215 -20.06 11.75 7.08
CA VAL A 215 -21.43 11.30 7.35
C VAL A 215 -22.18 12.36 8.16
N ARG A 216 -21.59 12.88 9.24
CA ARG A 216 -22.20 13.92 10.09
C ARG A 216 -22.55 15.19 9.29
N LYS A 217 -21.70 15.57 8.34
CA LYS A 217 -21.92 16.70 7.42
C LYS A 217 -22.85 16.39 6.24
N GLY A 218 -23.34 15.16 6.12
CA GLY A 218 -24.19 14.71 5.01
C GLY A 218 -23.47 14.60 3.66
N ARG A 219 -22.13 14.68 3.64
CA ARG A 219 -21.34 14.44 2.42
C ARG A 219 -21.35 12.98 2.03
N LEU A 220 -21.43 12.07 2.99
CA LEU A 220 -21.56 10.64 2.77
C LEU A 220 -22.83 10.15 3.47
N VAL A 221 -23.61 9.30 2.80
CA VAL A 221 -24.87 8.78 3.36
C VAL A 221 -24.73 7.26 3.56
N PRO A 222 -24.92 6.72 4.78
CA PRO A 222 -24.93 5.28 4.99
C PRO A 222 -26.03 4.58 4.18
N ASP A 223 -25.66 3.52 3.46
CA ASP A 223 -26.59 2.70 2.66
C ASP A 223 -26.67 1.25 3.18
N GLY A 224 -25.91 0.93 4.24
CA GLY A 224 -25.83 -0.41 4.83
C GLY A 224 -25.12 -1.45 3.97
N LYS A 225 -24.57 -1.05 2.82
CA LYS A 225 -23.94 -1.95 1.83
C LYS A 225 -22.50 -1.58 1.56
N ILE A 226 -22.24 -0.32 1.23
CA ILE A 226 -20.90 0.21 0.95
C ILE A 226 -20.47 1.09 2.12
N CYS A 227 -21.31 2.04 2.54
CA CYS A 227 -21.15 2.79 3.78
C CYS A 227 -22.10 2.18 4.82
N LEU A 228 -21.54 1.42 5.74
CA LEU A 228 -22.26 0.46 6.59
C LEU A 228 -23.06 1.13 7.71
N ASN A 229 -22.55 2.22 8.28
CA ASN A 229 -23.12 2.83 9.47
C ASN A 229 -22.78 4.33 9.57
N GLU A 230 -23.34 4.97 10.59
CA GLU A 230 -23.16 6.40 10.89
C GLU A 230 -21.71 6.76 11.26
N SER A 231 -20.89 5.79 11.66
CA SER A 231 -19.45 5.98 11.89
C SER A 231 -18.60 6.00 10.61
N GLY A 232 -19.24 5.90 9.43
CA GLY A 232 -18.55 5.93 8.14
C GLY A 232 -17.71 4.68 7.86
N GLU A 233 -18.03 3.53 8.48
CA GLU A 233 -17.37 2.27 8.18
C GLU A 233 -17.70 1.80 6.76
N LEU A 234 -16.68 1.39 6.00
CA LEU A 234 -16.81 1.01 4.60
C LEU A 234 -16.60 -0.48 4.40
N ALA A 235 -17.49 -1.14 3.65
CA ALA A 235 -17.21 -2.45 3.07
C ALA A 235 -16.32 -2.30 1.83
N VAL A 236 -15.21 -3.04 1.81
CA VAL A 236 -14.19 -2.90 0.76
C VAL A 236 -13.60 -4.25 0.37
N THR A 237 -13.37 -4.42 -0.93
CA THR A 237 -12.53 -5.51 -1.46
C THR A 237 -11.13 -4.95 -1.70
N LYS A 238 -10.11 -5.61 -1.15
CA LYS A 238 -8.71 -5.18 -1.19
C LYS A 238 -7.88 -6.13 -2.05
N PHE A 239 -6.97 -5.58 -2.83
CA PHE A 239 -6.05 -6.34 -3.68
C PHE A 239 -4.64 -5.89 -3.37
N ALA A 240 -3.85 -6.73 -2.71
CA ALA A 240 -2.43 -6.48 -2.49
C ALA A 240 -1.65 -7.01 -3.70
N VAL A 241 -0.73 -6.22 -4.26
CA VAL A 241 -0.01 -6.56 -5.49
C VAL A 241 1.49 -6.32 -5.30
N GLU A 242 2.28 -7.36 -5.53
CA GLU A 242 3.74 -7.30 -5.64
C GLU A 242 4.17 -7.03 -7.08
N PRO A 243 5.25 -6.26 -7.29
CA PRO A 243 5.77 -5.96 -8.62
C PRO A 243 6.44 -7.20 -9.24
N VAL A 244 6.13 -7.47 -10.51
CA VAL A 244 6.80 -8.48 -11.34
C VAL A 244 7.07 -7.87 -12.70
N TRP A 245 8.34 -7.63 -13.01
CA TRP A 245 8.74 -6.92 -14.21
C TRP A 245 9.11 -7.89 -15.32
N TYR A 246 8.45 -7.75 -16.47
CA TYR A 246 8.89 -8.28 -17.74
C TYR A 246 9.87 -7.29 -18.39
N LEU A 247 11.17 -7.56 -18.24
CA LEU A 247 12.25 -6.63 -18.58
C LEU A 247 12.20 -6.09 -20.01
N PRO A 248 11.89 -6.89 -21.06
CA PRO A 248 11.74 -6.36 -22.42
C PRO A 248 10.61 -5.31 -22.52
N GLY A 249 9.46 -5.58 -21.91
CA GLY A 249 8.32 -4.67 -21.93
C GLY A 249 8.55 -3.42 -21.09
N VAL A 250 9.24 -3.54 -19.94
CA VAL A 250 9.67 -2.39 -19.14
C VAL A 250 10.65 -1.50 -19.91
N ALA A 251 11.62 -2.10 -20.60
CA ALA A 251 12.58 -1.36 -21.42
C ALA A 251 11.88 -0.60 -22.57
N GLU A 252 10.96 -1.26 -23.28
CA GLU A 252 10.13 -0.64 -24.32
C GLU A 252 9.31 0.53 -23.76
N ARG A 253 8.70 0.37 -22.57
CA ARG A 253 7.90 1.42 -21.90
C ARG A 253 8.73 2.68 -21.57
N PHE A 254 10.04 2.55 -21.40
CA PHE A 254 10.96 3.66 -21.16
C PHE A 254 11.71 4.12 -22.41
N GLY A 255 11.48 3.52 -23.57
CA GLY A 255 12.18 3.87 -24.80
C GLY A 255 13.69 3.59 -24.74
N ILE A 256 14.12 2.61 -23.94
CA ILE A 256 15.52 2.19 -23.82
C ILE A 256 15.66 0.71 -24.20
N ASP A 257 16.88 0.29 -24.53
CA ASP A 257 17.15 -1.13 -24.78
C ASP A 257 17.22 -1.94 -23.47
N GLU A 258 16.88 -3.23 -23.54
CA GLU A 258 16.85 -4.15 -22.39
C GLU A 258 18.23 -4.26 -21.72
N GLY A 259 19.32 -4.20 -22.48
CA GLY A 259 20.69 -4.29 -21.98
C GLY A 259 21.05 -3.09 -21.11
N SER A 260 20.76 -1.88 -21.58
CA SER A 260 20.94 -0.64 -20.82
C SER A 260 20.08 -0.60 -19.56
N LEU A 261 18.82 -1.06 -19.62
CA LEU A 261 17.97 -1.19 -18.44
C LEU A 261 18.62 -2.11 -17.39
N ARG A 262 19.00 -3.32 -17.79
CA ARG A 262 19.63 -4.31 -16.90
C ARG A 262 20.92 -3.80 -16.28
N ARG A 263 21.77 -3.19 -17.11
CA ARG A 263 23.04 -2.61 -16.68
C ARG A 263 22.82 -1.50 -15.65
N SER A 264 21.91 -0.58 -15.94
CA SER A 264 21.57 0.51 -15.03
C SER A 264 21.01 -0.02 -13.71
N LEU A 265 20.11 -1.01 -13.74
CA LEU A 265 19.58 -1.66 -12.54
C LEU A 265 20.71 -2.30 -11.71
N PHE A 266 21.63 -3.03 -12.34
CA PHE A 266 22.76 -3.64 -11.64
C PHE A 266 23.72 -2.61 -11.02
N GLU A 267 24.19 -1.65 -11.82
CA GLU A 267 25.19 -0.66 -11.38
C GLU A 267 24.62 0.28 -10.30
N ASN A 268 23.38 0.76 -10.47
CA ASN A 268 22.76 1.70 -9.52
C ASN A 268 22.13 1.04 -8.29
N THR A 269 22.10 -0.30 -8.22
CA THR A 269 21.75 -1.03 -6.98
C THR A 269 22.98 -1.62 -6.28
N GLY A 270 24.17 -1.07 -6.55
CA GLY A 270 25.41 -1.47 -5.90
C GLY A 270 25.89 -2.87 -6.29
N GLY A 271 25.58 -3.31 -7.51
CA GLY A 271 25.92 -4.65 -7.99
C GLY A 271 24.99 -5.76 -7.48
N SER A 272 23.79 -5.39 -6.99
CA SER A 272 22.78 -6.36 -6.60
C SER A 272 22.25 -7.12 -7.83
N TYR A 273 21.92 -8.40 -7.65
CA TYR A 273 21.39 -9.27 -8.71
C TYR A 273 22.30 -9.40 -9.96
N PRO A 274 23.48 -10.04 -9.83
CA PRO A 274 24.40 -10.25 -10.96
C PRO A 274 23.77 -10.95 -12.18
N GLU A 275 22.67 -11.66 -11.99
CA GLU A 275 21.86 -12.28 -13.04
C GLU A 275 21.28 -11.26 -14.04
N LEU A 276 21.11 -10.00 -13.65
CA LEU A 276 20.71 -8.95 -14.59
C LEU A 276 21.71 -8.84 -15.75
N ILE A 277 22.99 -9.07 -15.48
CA ILE A 277 24.08 -9.07 -16.47
C ILE A 277 24.34 -10.46 -17.03
N THR A 278 24.39 -11.46 -16.15
CA THR A 278 24.87 -12.81 -16.49
C THR A 278 23.80 -13.73 -17.08
N ARG A 279 22.50 -13.45 -16.87
CA ARG A 279 21.36 -14.26 -17.32
C ARG A 279 20.40 -13.46 -18.20
N SER A 280 20.84 -13.20 -19.43
CA SER A 280 20.01 -12.52 -20.45
C SER A 280 18.80 -13.35 -20.92
N ASP A 281 18.81 -14.66 -20.66
CA ASP A 281 17.73 -15.62 -20.91
C ASP A 281 16.56 -15.45 -19.92
N ILE A 282 16.82 -15.02 -18.67
CA ILE A 282 15.76 -14.75 -17.70
C ILE A 282 15.17 -13.37 -17.96
N LYS A 283 13.92 -13.29 -18.42
CA LYS A 283 13.24 -12.03 -18.76
C LYS A 283 12.43 -11.41 -17.62
N LEU A 284 12.26 -12.11 -16.51
CA LEU A 284 11.49 -11.64 -15.36
C LEU A 284 12.37 -11.14 -14.23
N PHE A 285 11.93 -10.08 -13.56
CA PHE A 285 12.58 -9.53 -12.38
C PHE A 285 11.54 -9.15 -11.33
N LEU A 286 11.74 -9.59 -10.09
CA LEU A 286 10.96 -9.20 -8.92
C LEU A 286 11.78 -8.18 -8.13
N PRO A 287 11.63 -6.87 -8.42
CA PRO A 287 12.38 -5.84 -7.73
C PRO A 287 11.96 -5.77 -6.25
N PRO A 288 12.90 -5.54 -5.31
CA PRO A 288 12.62 -5.44 -3.88
C PRO A 288 12.04 -4.06 -3.50
N ILE A 289 11.03 -3.60 -4.23
CA ILE A 289 10.38 -2.29 -4.04
C ILE A 289 8.99 -2.45 -3.41
N GLY A 290 8.42 -1.32 -3.00
CA GLY A 290 7.03 -1.28 -2.51
C GLY A 290 6.04 -1.66 -3.62
N GLY A 291 5.05 -2.48 -3.26
CA GLY A 291 3.94 -2.83 -4.13
C GLY A 291 2.83 -1.77 -4.16
N LEU A 292 1.60 -2.23 -4.41
CA LEU A 292 0.40 -1.40 -4.33
C LEU A 292 -0.74 -2.14 -3.65
N THR A 293 -1.74 -1.38 -3.21
CA THR A 293 -3.01 -1.91 -2.75
C THR A 293 -4.16 -1.24 -3.48
N VAL A 294 -5.04 -2.03 -4.09
CA VAL A 294 -6.31 -1.54 -4.64
C VAL A 294 -7.39 -1.68 -3.56
N TYR A 295 -8.23 -0.66 -3.42
CA TYR A 295 -9.43 -0.64 -2.62
C TYR A 295 -10.62 -0.43 -3.56
N CYS A 296 -11.45 -1.46 -3.72
CA CYS A 296 -12.68 -1.44 -4.51
C CYS A 296 -13.88 -1.28 -3.58
N PHE A 297 -14.68 -0.24 -3.85
CA PHE A 297 -15.94 0.03 -3.21
C PHE A 297 -17.07 -0.42 -4.14
N GLY A 298 -17.99 -1.22 -3.60
CA GLY A 298 -19.01 -1.93 -4.38
C GLY A 298 -18.54 -3.27 -4.93
N ASP A 299 -19.23 -3.77 -5.96
CA ASP A 299 -18.98 -5.06 -6.58
C ASP A 299 -17.72 -5.03 -7.47
N PRO A 300 -16.68 -5.86 -7.21
CA PRO A 300 -15.49 -5.94 -8.05
C PRO A 300 -15.76 -6.21 -9.53
N ALA A 301 -16.82 -6.95 -9.88
CA ALA A 301 -17.16 -7.25 -11.28
C ALA A 301 -17.45 -5.96 -12.09
N LYS A 302 -17.97 -4.93 -11.43
CA LYS A 302 -18.31 -3.63 -12.04
C LYS A 302 -17.10 -2.77 -12.41
N MET A 303 -15.91 -3.06 -11.91
CA MET A 303 -14.70 -2.29 -12.27
C MET A 303 -14.41 -2.37 -13.78
N SER A 304 -14.69 -3.52 -14.39
CA SER A 304 -14.42 -3.80 -15.81
C SER A 304 -15.63 -3.57 -16.73
N ASP A 305 -16.82 -3.31 -16.17
CA ASP A 305 -18.05 -3.18 -16.94
C ASP A 305 -18.13 -1.80 -17.63
N PRO A 306 -18.13 -1.73 -18.97
CA PRO A 306 -18.19 -0.46 -19.68
C PRO A 306 -19.57 0.23 -19.58
N ASN A 307 -20.61 -0.44 -19.08
CA ASN A 307 -21.96 0.10 -19.00
C ASN A 307 -22.24 0.85 -17.69
N VAL A 308 -21.36 0.72 -16.70
CA VAL A 308 -21.46 1.45 -15.44
C VAL A 308 -20.42 2.56 -15.37
N ARG A 309 -20.60 3.47 -14.41
CA ARG A 309 -19.65 4.56 -14.18
C ARG A 309 -18.54 4.13 -13.24
N LEU A 310 -17.31 4.57 -13.51
CA LEU A 310 -16.14 4.33 -12.68
C LEU A 310 -15.54 5.64 -12.16
N ALA A 311 -15.40 5.76 -10.84
CA ALA A 311 -14.59 6.78 -10.19
C ALA A 311 -13.25 6.19 -9.75
N LEU A 312 -12.14 6.81 -10.18
CA LEU A 312 -10.78 6.33 -9.93
C LEU A 312 -9.95 7.38 -9.20
N ARG A 313 -9.26 6.95 -8.14
CA ARG A 313 -8.17 7.68 -7.51
C ARG A 313 -6.89 6.85 -7.55
N VAL A 314 -5.85 7.37 -8.20
CA VAL A 314 -4.49 6.84 -8.07
C VAL A 314 -3.68 7.70 -7.11
N HIS A 315 -3.29 7.11 -5.99
CA HIS A 315 -2.59 7.75 -4.89
C HIS A 315 -1.16 7.21 -4.77
N ASP A 316 -0.18 8.10 -4.61
CA ASP A 316 1.18 7.70 -4.24
C ASP A 316 1.36 7.98 -2.75
N GLU A 317 1.95 7.02 -2.04
CA GLU A 317 2.22 7.06 -0.62
C GLU A 317 2.88 8.36 -0.15
N CYS A 318 2.35 8.90 0.94
CA CYS A 318 2.92 10.00 1.68
C CYS A 318 2.70 9.75 3.17
N ASN A 319 3.54 8.94 3.80
CA ASN A 319 3.43 8.47 5.17
C ASN A 319 3.12 9.60 6.17
N GLY A 320 3.89 10.69 6.14
CA GLY A 320 3.70 11.83 7.03
C GLY A 320 2.31 12.49 6.93
N SER A 321 1.69 12.53 5.75
CA SER A 321 0.34 13.09 5.60
C SER A 321 -0.71 11.99 5.78
N ASP A 322 -0.58 10.89 5.06
CA ASP A 322 -1.56 9.81 5.00
C ASP A 322 -1.76 9.11 6.35
N VAL A 323 -0.74 9.00 7.20
CA VAL A 323 -0.84 8.35 8.51
C VAL A 323 -0.97 9.37 9.64
N PHE A 324 -0.15 10.42 9.61
CA PHE A 324 0.00 11.36 10.73
C PHE A 324 -0.66 12.72 10.52
N GLY A 325 -1.31 12.96 9.38
CA GLY A 325 -2.11 14.17 9.16
C GLY A 325 -1.29 15.44 8.96
N SER A 326 -0.04 15.35 8.48
CA SER A 326 0.76 16.53 8.13
C SER A 326 0.02 17.46 7.16
N ASP A 327 0.02 18.76 7.49
CA ASP A 327 -0.61 19.88 6.78
C ASP A 327 0.31 20.54 5.73
N ILE A 328 1.53 20.04 5.56
CA ILE A 328 2.54 20.55 4.60
C ILE A 328 2.19 20.17 3.15
N CYS A 329 1.39 19.13 2.96
CA CYS A 329 0.99 18.66 1.63
C CYS A 329 -0.49 18.23 1.57
N THR A 330 -1.01 18.18 0.35
CA THR A 330 -2.43 17.86 0.08
C THR A 330 -2.71 16.35 0.00
N CYS A 331 -1.75 15.48 0.32
CA CYS A 331 -1.86 14.04 0.11
C CYS A 331 -3.06 13.42 0.83
N ARG A 332 -3.17 13.56 2.16
CA ARG A 332 -4.28 12.99 2.93
C ARG A 332 -5.64 13.61 2.56
N PRO A 333 -5.83 14.94 2.50
CA PRO A 333 -7.11 15.52 2.08
C PRO A 333 -7.59 14.97 0.73
N TYR A 334 -6.67 14.79 -0.21
CA TYR A 334 -6.99 14.29 -1.54
C TYR A 334 -7.23 12.76 -1.56
N LEU A 335 -6.58 12.00 -0.67
CA LEU A 335 -6.91 10.59 -0.44
C LEU A 335 -8.33 10.43 0.10
N ILE A 336 -8.71 11.21 1.12
CA ILE A 336 -10.04 11.19 1.71
C ILE A 336 -11.11 11.60 0.69
N PHE A 337 -10.90 12.70 -0.05
CA PHE A 337 -11.77 13.09 -1.16
C PHE A 337 -11.89 11.97 -2.21
N GLY A 338 -10.77 11.32 -2.52
CA GLY A 338 -10.68 10.14 -3.37
C GLY A 338 -11.62 9.02 -2.94
N VAL A 339 -11.57 8.67 -1.67
CA VAL A 339 -12.40 7.63 -1.05
C VAL A 339 -13.87 8.04 -1.04
N GLU A 340 -14.20 9.26 -0.62
CA GLU A 340 -15.58 9.76 -0.58
C GLU A 340 -16.27 9.68 -1.95
N GLU A 341 -15.62 10.18 -2.99
CA GLU A 341 -16.19 10.16 -4.34
C GLU A 341 -16.26 8.75 -4.94
N ALA A 342 -15.28 7.89 -4.64
CA ALA A 342 -15.33 6.49 -5.04
C ALA A 342 -16.52 5.75 -4.39
N VAL A 343 -16.74 5.97 -3.10
CA VAL A 343 -17.90 5.41 -2.39
C VAL A 343 -19.21 5.92 -2.98
N LYS A 344 -19.34 7.25 -3.19
CA LYS A 344 -20.54 7.84 -3.79
C LYS A 344 -20.84 7.27 -5.18
N GLU A 345 -19.83 7.03 -6.00
CA GLU A 345 -20.02 6.44 -7.34
C GLU A 345 -20.54 5.00 -7.24
N ALA A 346 -19.94 4.21 -6.33
CA ALA A 346 -20.39 2.85 -6.06
C ALA A 346 -21.84 2.80 -5.54
N GLN A 347 -22.22 3.72 -4.65
CA GLN A 347 -23.58 3.84 -4.11
C GLN A 347 -24.63 4.17 -5.18
N LYS A 348 -24.24 4.92 -6.22
CA LYS A 348 -25.09 5.24 -7.38
C LYS A 348 -25.23 4.08 -8.37
N GLY A 349 -24.67 2.91 -8.04
CA GLY A 349 -24.71 1.71 -8.87
C GLY A 349 -23.49 1.53 -9.78
N GLY A 350 -22.53 2.47 -9.74
CA GLY A 350 -21.24 2.39 -10.45
C GLY A 350 -20.20 1.55 -9.70
N SER A 351 -18.94 1.92 -9.88
CA SER A 351 -17.77 1.35 -9.19
C SER A 351 -16.84 2.45 -8.70
N GLY A 352 -16.30 2.27 -7.50
CA GLY A 352 -15.31 3.17 -6.90
C GLY A 352 -13.99 2.46 -6.66
N VAL A 353 -12.89 3.01 -7.19
CA VAL A 353 -11.56 2.39 -7.06
C VAL A 353 -10.55 3.40 -6.56
N VAL A 354 -9.85 3.06 -5.48
CA VAL A 354 -8.69 3.79 -4.97
C VAL A 354 -7.48 2.87 -5.03
N ILE A 355 -6.41 3.30 -5.70
CA ILE A 355 -5.17 2.55 -5.82
C ILE A 355 -4.07 3.29 -5.07
N TYR A 356 -3.49 2.62 -4.08
CA TYR A 356 -2.46 3.16 -3.21
C TYR A 356 -1.09 2.56 -3.57
N PHE A 357 -0.24 3.33 -4.23
CA PHE A 357 1.11 2.94 -4.61
C PHE A 357 2.11 3.29 -3.51
N ARG A 358 2.96 2.34 -3.12
CA ARG A 358 4.00 2.55 -2.10
C ARG A 358 5.26 3.20 -2.70
N LYS A 359 5.10 4.48 -3.09
CA LYS A 359 6.10 5.30 -3.77
C LYS A 359 6.34 6.63 -3.03
N GLU A 360 6.79 6.53 -1.78
CA GLU A 360 7.07 7.68 -0.92
C GLU A 360 8.00 8.72 -1.58
N GLY A 361 7.71 10.00 -1.35
CA GLY A 361 8.60 11.10 -1.73
C GLY A 361 8.86 11.19 -3.23
N ARG A 362 7.88 10.85 -4.08
CA ARG A 362 8.08 10.72 -5.54
C ARG A 362 9.12 9.67 -5.94
N ALA A 363 9.14 8.57 -5.19
CA ALA A 363 10.15 7.52 -5.29
C ALA A 363 11.60 7.99 -4.98
N LEU A 364 11.77 9.14 -4.32
CA LEU A 364 13.05 9.60 -3.77
C LEU A 364 13.28 9.12 -2.32
N GLY A 365 12.24 8.59 -1.69
CA GLY A 365 12.25 8.19 -0.28
C GLY A 365 12.06 9.35 0.70
N GLU A 366 11.79 8.98 1.96
CA GLU A 366 11.42 9.92 3.03
C GLU A 366 12.57 10.83 3.46
N VAL A 367 13.81 10.32 3.48
CA VAL A 367 15.01 11.09 3.83
C VAL A 367 15.18 12.30 2.90
N THR A 368 15.17 12.07 1.58
CA THR A 368 15.30 13.13 0.57
C THR A 368 14.17 14.14 0.69
N LYS A 369 12.93 13.66 0.89
CA LYS A 369 11.77 14.52 1.13
C LYS A 369 11.98 15.45 2.34
N TYR A 370 12.49 14.94 3.46
CA TYR A 370 12.76 15.76 4.64
C TYR A 370 13.90 16.75 4.43
N LEU A 371 14.95 16.37 3.68
CA LEU A 371 15.99 17.33 3.27
C LEU A 371 15.41 18.48 2.44
N VAL A 372 14.51 18.18 1.51
CA VAL A 372 13.81 19.21 0.71
C VAL A 372 12.94 20.11 1.61
N TYR A 373 12.20 19.54 2.56
CA TYR A 373 11.40 20.32 3.51
C TYR A 373 12.26 21.23 4.37
N ASN A 374 13.37 20.72 4.91
CA ASN A 374 14.31 21.51 5.70
C ASN A 374 14.92 22.65 4.86
N ALA A 375 15.31 22.38 3.62
CA ALA A 375 15.85 23.40 2.73
C ALA A 375 14.82 24.49 2.37
N ARG A 376 13.55 24.11 2.24
CA ARG A 376 12.44 25.05 2.02
C ARG A 376 12.19 25.93 3.23
N LYS A 377 12.03 25.32 4.41
CA LYS A 377 11.70 26.03 5.67
C LYS A 377 12.83 26.92 6.16
N ARG A 378 14.10 26.54 5.97
CA ARG A 378 15.27 27.41 6.25
C ARG A 378 15.46 28.50 5.20
N GLY A 379 14.83 28.36 4.03
CA GLY A 379 14.79 29.37 2.98
C GLY A 379 13.59 30.30 3.16
N THR A 380 12.96 30.67 2.06
CA THR A 380 11.78 31.56 2.07
C THR A 380 10.44 30.81 1.97
N ASP A 381 10.47 29.47 1.88
CA ASP A 381 9.33 28.57 1.63
C ASP A 381 8.31 29.10 0.61
N LYS A 382 8.80 29.68 -0.49
CA LYS A 382 7.98 30.18 -1.60
C LYS A 382 7.60 29.07 -2.55
N ALA A 383 6.38 29.13 -3.06
CA ALA A 383 5.89 28.19 -4.08
C ALA A 383 6.76 28.23 -5.36
N SER A 384 7.27 29.40 -5.74
CA SER A 384 8.15 29.57 -6.91
C SER A 384 9.48 28.83 -6.82
N GLU A 385 9.96 28.49 -5.62
CA GLU A 385 11.22 27.76 -5.42
C GLU A 385 11.01 26.24 -5.24
N TYR A 386 9.77 25.78 -5.07
CA TYR A 386 9.45 24.40 -4.66
C TYR A 386 10.10 23.33 -5.56
N VAL A 387 9.98 23.50 -6.88
CA VAL A 387 10.50 22.54 -7.86
C VAL A 387 12.03 22.57 -7.88
N LEU A 388 12.62 23.77 -7.89
CA LEU A 388 14.07 23.97 -7.92
C LEU A 388 14.75 23.36 -6.70
N ARG A 389 14.15 23.49 -5.50
CA ARG A 389 14.69 22.87 -4.27
C ARG A 389 14.75 21.35 -4.36
N THR A 390 13.75 20.75 -4.99
CA THR A 390 13.74 19.29 -5.23
C THR A 390 14.87 18.90 -6.17
N GLU A 391 15.03 19.60 -7.30
CA GLU A 391 16.10 19.33 -8.27
C GLU A 391 17.50 19.52 -7.69
N ASN A 392 17.70 20.58 -6.89
CA ASN A 392 19.01 20.85 -6.29
C ASN A 392 19.48 19.73 -5.34
N ILE A 393 18.54 19.02 -4.70
CA ILE A 393 18.86 17.96 -3.72
C ILE A 393 18.83 16.58 -4.37
N ALA A 394 17.82 16.30 -5.19
CA ALA A 394 17.58 15.00 -5.78
C ALA A 394 18.18 14.82 -7.18
N GLY A 395 18.62 15.89 -7.84
CA GLY A 395 19.06 15.89 -9.23
C GLY A 395 17.94 15.78 -10.27
N VAL A 396 16.70 15.50 -9.83
CA VAL A 396 15.51 15.31 -10.67
C VAL A 396 14.24 15.77 -9.96
N LYS A 397 13.20 16.13 -10.72
CA LYS A 397 11.90 16.58 -10.18
C LYS A 397 11.01 15.44 -9.69
N ASP A 398 11.13 14.25 -10.29
CA ASP A 398 10.26 13.10 -10.07
C ASP A 398 10.94 11.80 -10.53
N MET A 399 10.89 10.74 -9.70
CA MET A 399 11.34 9.39 -10.05
C MET A 399 10.19 8.38 -10.04
N ARG A 400 8.94 8.83 -9.90
CA ARG A 400 7.77 7.98 -10.07
C ARG A 400 7.64 7.72 -11.55
N PHE A 401 8.19 6.59 -11.97
CA PHE A 401 7.96 6.05 -13.30
C PHE A 401 6.46 5.74 -13.48
N GLN A 402 5.66 6.75 -13.85
CA GLN A 402 4.20 6.64 -13.97
C GLN A 402 3.80 5.78 -15.17
N ALA A 403 4.70 5.58 -16.14
CA ALA A 403 4.42 4.76 -17.32
C ALA A 403 4.10 3.28 -16.98
N LEU A 404 4.49 2.77 -15.80
CA LEU A 404 4.15 1.42 -15.32
C LEU A 404 2.87 1.39 -14.47
N MET A 405 2.35 2.56 -14.06
CA MET A 405 1.17 2.66 -13.19
C MET A 405 -0.11 2.10 -13.81
N PRO A 406 -0.39 2.24 -15.13
CA PRO A 406 -1.63 1.74 -15.72
C PRO A 406 -1.78 0.22 -15.76
N ASP A 407 -0.72 -0.55 -15.54
CA ASP A 407 -0.73 -2.01 -15.63
C ASP A 407 -1.77 -2.64 -14.70
N ILE A 408 -1.96 -2.10 -13.49
CA ILE A 408 -3.02 -2.56 -12.57
C ILE A 408 -4.42 -2.24 -13.09
N LEU A 409 -4.61 -1.15 -13.84
CA LEU A 409 -5.90 -0.83 -14.43
C LEU A 409 -6.25 -1.85 -15.52
N HIS A 410 -5.28 -2.23 -16.35
CA HIS A 410 -5.43 -3.32 -17.30
C HIS A 410 -5.67 -4.67 -16.61
N TRP A 411 -5.00 -4.93 -15.48
CA TRP A 411 -5.25 -6.13 -14.71
C TRP A 411 -6.68 -6.19 -14.16
N LEU A 412 -7.23 -5.06 -13.73
CA LEU A 412 -8.63 -4.92 -13.29
C LEU A 412 -9.64 -4.93 -14.46
N GLY A 413 -9.17 -5.03 -15.71
CA GLY A 413 -10.05 -5.02 -16.89
C GLY A 413 -10.65 -3.66 -17.23
N ILE A 414 -10.15 -2.58 -16.62
CA ILE A 414 -10.66 -1.22 -16.83
C ILE A 414 -10.35 -0.77 -18.26
N THR A 415 -11.40 -0.36 -18.97
CA THR A 415 -11.32 0.11 -20.37
C THR A 415 -11.69 1.58 -20.54
N LYS A 416 -12.33 2.21 -19.54
CA LYS A 416 -12.60 3.65 -19.49
C LYS A 416 -12.64 4.12 -18.03
N ILE A 417 -12.41 5.41 -17.80
CA ILE A 417 -12.58 6.05 -16.49
C ILE A 417 -13.54 7.22 -16.67
N ASP A 418 -14.69 7.17 -16.01
CA ASP A 418 -15.68 8.24 -16.09
C ASP A 418 -15.22 9.45 -15.28
N ARG A 419 -14.68 9.23 -14.08
CA ARG A 419 -14.19 10.31 -13.19
C ARG A 419 -12.83 9.96 -12.60
N MET A 420 -11.79 10.68 -13.01
CA MET A 420 -10.46 10.57 -12.41
C MET A 420 -10.25 11.70 -11.39
N LEU A 421 -10.08 11.32 -10.12
CA LEU A 421 -9.86 12.23 -9.00
C LEU A 421 -8.37 12.59 -8.91
N SER A 422 -7.89 13.40 -9.87
CA SER A 422 -6.48 13.78 -9.97
C SER A 422 -6.25 15.07 -10.76
N MET A 423 -5.29 15.86 -10.28
CA MET A 423 -4.74 17.04 -10.97
C MET A 423 -3.44 16.72 -11.71
N SER A 424 -2.87 15.52 -11.54
CA SER A 424 -1.57 15.18 -12.12
C SER A 424 -1.69 14.86 -13.61
N ASN A 425 -1.07 15.67 -14.48
CA ASN A 425 -0.97 15.34 -15.90
C ASN A 425 -0.17 14.07 -16.13
N MET A 426 0.95 13.87 -15.43
CA MET A 426 1.73 12.64 -15.55
C MET A 426 0.91 11.36 -15.33
N LYS A 427 -0.03 11.36 -14.38
CA LYS A 427 -0.92 10.20 -14.15
C LYS A 427 -1.97 10.09 -15.25
N HIS A 428 -2.58 11.21 -15.64
CA HIS A 428 -3.56 11.26 -16.72
C HIS A 428 -2.97 10.75 -18.03
N ASP A 429 -1.85 11.32 -18.46
CA ASP A 429 -1.20 11.05 -19.74
C ASP A 429 -0.75 9.59 -19.79
N ALA A 430 -0.13 9.08 -18.72
CA ALA A 430 0.26 7.67 -18.65
C ALA A 430 -0.93 6.71 -18.84
N ILE A 431 -2.11 7.02 -18.27
CA ILE A 431 -3.32 6.18 -18.41
C ILE A 431 -3.88 6.27 -19.85
N VAL A 432 -3.99 7.48 -20.39
CA VAL A 432 -4.54 7.72 -21.74
C VAL A 432 -3.64 7.13 -22.82
N GLU A 433 -2.32 7.27 -22.70
CA GLU A 433 -1.32 6.67 -23.60
C GLU A 433 -1.38 5.14 -23.61
N GLN A 434 -1.82 4.53 -22.50
CA GLN A 434 -2.08 3.08 -22.43
C GLN A 434 -3.46 2.68 -22.97
N GLY A 435 -4.21 3.62 -23.54
CA GLY A 435 -5.46 3.38 -24.24
C GLY A 435 -6.69 3.32 -23.33
N ILE A 436 -6.61 3.87 -22.12
CA ILE A 436 -7.76 4.01 -21.22
C ILE A 436 -8.23 5.47 -21.25
N PRO A 437 -9.30 5.82 -21.98
CA PRO A 437 -9.84 7.17 -22.00
C PRO A 437 -10.33 7.60 -20.62
N ILE A 438 -10.12 8.88 -20.30
CA ILE A 438 -10.61 9.54 -19.10
C ILE A 438 -11.62 10.61 -19.53
N HIS A 439 -12.88 10.50 -19.08
CA HIS A 439 -13.95 11.40 -19.48
C HIS A 439 -14.01 12.69 -18.66
N GLU A 440 -13.76 12.60 -17.36
CA GLU A 440 -13.79 13.74 -16.45
C GLU A 440 -12.55 13.70 -15.54
N ARG A 441 -11.85 14.83 -15.42
CA ARG A 441 -10.81 15.04 -14.40
C ARG A 441 -11.37 15.93 -13.31
N VAL A 442 -11.31 15.45 -12.07
CA VAL A 442 -11.90 16.14 -10.91
C VAL A 442 -10.75 16.60 -10.00
N PRO A 443 -10.57 17.91 -9.81
CA PRO A 443 -9.60 18.46 -8.86
C PRO A 443 -10.07 18.25 -7.41
N ILE A 444 -9.16 18.40 -6.45
CA ILE A 444 -9.55 18.48 -5.04
C ILE A 444 -10.35 19.78 -4.81
N PRO A 445 -11.42 19.77 -3.99
CA PRO A 445 -12.13 20.99 -3.63
C PRO A 445 -11.23 21.97 -2.86
N ASP A 446 -11.38 23.27 -3.12
CA ASP A 446 -10.53 24.32 -2.54
C ASP A 446 -10.61 24.36 -1.01
N GLU A 447 -11.78 24.06 -0.44
CA GLU A 447 -12.03 24.01 1.00
C GLU A 447 -11.34 22.84 1.70
N MET A 448 -10.85 21.85 0.96
CA MET A 448 -10.10 20.71 1.49
C MET A 448 -8.58 20.92 1.40
N ILE A 449 -8.12 22.04 0.85
CA ILE A 449 -6.69 22.36 0.72
C ILE A 449 -6.23 23.08 2.01
N PRO A 450 -5.34 22.49 2.82
CA PRO A 450 -4.76 23.17 3.98
C PRO A 450 -3.95 24.41 3.56
N GLU A 451 -3.88 25.42 4.42
CA GLU A 451 -3.22 26.70 4.11
C GLU A 451 -1.72 26.52 3.80
N ASP A 452 -0.95 25.82 4.65
CA ASP A 452 0.49 25.58 4.45
C ASP A 452 0.75 24.70 3.19
N SER A 453 -0.24 23.91 2.79
CA SER A 453 -0.18 23.10 1.56
C SER A 453 -0.37 23.91 0.28
N ARG A 454 -0.81 25.19 0.34
CA ARG A 454 -0.94 26.07 -0.83
C ARG A 454 0.39 26.23 -1.56
N VAL A 455 1.50 26.30 -0.81
CA VAL A 455 2.86 26.34 -1.37
C VAL A 455 3.12 25.20 -2.34
N GLU A 456 2.70 24.00 -1.98
CA GLU A 456 2.88 22.81 -2.82
C GLU A 456 1.92 22.82 -4.01
N ILE A 457 0.63 22.97 -3.77
CA ILE A 457 -0.39 22.76 -4.80
C ILE A 457 -0.34 23.86 -5.86
N ASP A 458 -0.11 25.12 -5.47
CA ASP A 458 -0.04 26.25 -6.40
C ASP A 458 1.23 26.14 -7.25
N ALA A 459 2.36 25.70 -6.66
CA ALA A 459 3.58 25.40 -7.41
C ALA A 459 3.36 24.28 -8.44
N LYS A 460 2.61 23.23 -8.07
CA LYS A 460 2.28 22.13 -8.97
C LYS A 460 1.35 22.57 -10.10
N ILE A 461 0.33 23.38 -9.81
CA ILE A 461 -0.58 23.96 -10.80
C ILE A 461 0.22 24.81 -11.80
N HIS A 462 1.10 25.69 -11.30
CA HIS A 462 1.97 26.49 -12.15
C HIS A 462 2.90 25.63 -13.03
N ALA A 463 3.42 24.52 -12.48
CA ALA A 463 4.23 23.55 -13.23
C ALA A 463 3.41 22.66 -14.20
N GLY A 464 2.11 22.94 -14.36
CA GLY A 464 1.25 22.32 -15.36
C GLY A 464 0.22 21.34 -14.81
N TYR A 465 0.05 21.17 -13.49
CA TYR A 465 -1.04 20.33 -12.97
C TYR A 465 -2.40 20.91 -13.40
N PHE A 466 -3.32 20.03 -13.76
CA PHE A 466 -4.67 20.40 -14.15
C PHE A 466 -5.40 21.11 -13.01
N THR A 467 -6.11 22.18 -13.35
CA THR A 467 -6.98 22.91 -12.46
C THR A 467 -8.16 23.45 -13.27
N THR A 468 -9.32 23.57 -12.63
CA THR A 468 -10.45 24.33 -13.15
C THR A 468 -10.41 25.80 -12.69
N GLY A 469 -9.48 26.13 -11.78
CA GLY A 469 -9.29 27.46 -11.22
C GLY A 469 -8.21 28.29 -11.93
N LYS A 470 -7.76 29.34 -11.26
CA LYS A 470 -6.74 30.26 -11.77
C LYS A 470 -5.34 29.63 -11.73
N ILE A 471 -4.58 29.78 -12.82
CA ILE A 471 -3.13 29.53 -12.83
C ILE A 471 -2.43 30.84 -12.45
N MET A 472 -1.69 30.83 -11.35
CA MET A 472 -0.97 32.01 -10.86
C MET A 472 0.24 32.34 -11.74
N THR A 473 0.50 33.64 -11.92
CA THR A 473 1.75 34.15 -12.50
C THR A 473 2.94 33.92 -11.55
N MET A 474 4.17 34.02 -12.04
CA MET A 474 5.37 33.84 -11.19
C MET A 474 5.48 34.87 -10.05
N ASP A 475 4.99 36.09 -10.27
CA ASP A 475 4.96 37.13 -9.24
C ASP A 475 3.95 36.80 -8.15
N GLU A 476 2.74 36.35 -8.54
CA GLU A 476 1.72 35.88 -7.61
C GLU A 476 2.19 34.66 -6.82
N LEU A 477 2.84 33.70 -7.49
CA LEU A 477 3.37 32.49 -6.88
C LEU A 477 4.47 32.79 -5.84
N SER A 478 5.23 33.86 -6.03
CA SER A 478 6.28 34.30 -5.09
C SER A 478 5.72 34.94 -3.81
N ASN A 479 4.44 35.30 -3.81
CA ASN A 479 3.71 35.79 -2.64
C ASN A 479 3.06 34.66 -1.83
N VAL A 480 2.91 33.46 -2.41
CA VAL A 480 2.47 32.27 -1.68
C VAL A 480 3.62 31.74 -0.84
N ARG A 481 3.47 31.81 0.49
CA ARG A 481 4.48 31.42 1.48
C ARG A 481 3.89 30.47 2.50
N GLY A 482 4.68 29.47 2.89
CA GLY A 482 4.36 28.61 4.01
C GLY A 482 4.82 29.23 5.33
N ARG A 483 4.55 28.53 6.43
CA ARG A 483 5.05 28.90 7.77
C ARG A 483 6.58 29.01 7.79
N ALA A 484 7.10 30.00 8.51
CA ALA A 484 8.54 30.18 8.69
C ALA A 484 9.12 29.11 9.61
N TRP A 485 10.45 28.94 9.59
CA TRP A 485 11.14 28.01 10.49
C TRP A 485 10.85 28.32 11.97
N GLU A 486 10.84 29.61 12.32
CA GLU A 486 10.61 30.12 13.68
C GLU A 486 9.18 29.84 14.18
N ASP A 487 8.20 29.74 13.26
CA ASP A 487 6.80 29.43 13.60
C ASP A 487 6.59 27.96 14.01
N VAL A 488 7.58 27.10 13.79
CA VAL A 488 7.54 25.66 14.14
C VAL A 488 8.09 25.40 15.54
N ASP A 489 8.84 26.34 16.13
CA ASP A 489 9.47 26.20 17.45
C ASP A 489 8.51 26.47 18.64
N HIS A 490 7.19 26.37 18.43
CA HIS A 490 6.15 26.70 19.41
C HIS A 490 5.18 25.56 19.71
#